data_AF-A0A2V6IB49-F1
#
_entry.id   AF-A0A2V6IB49-F1
#
_cell.length_a   1.000
_cell.length_b   1.000
_cell.length_c   1.000
_cell.angle_alpha   90.00
_cell.angle_beta   90.00
_cell.angle_gamma   90.00
#
_symmetry.space_group_name_H-M   'P 1'
#
loop_
_entity.id
_entity.type
_entity.pdbx_description
1 polymer ?
#
loop_
_entity_poly.entity_id
_entity_poly.type
_entity_poly.pdbx_seq_one_letter_code
_entity_poly.pdbx_strand_id
1 'polypeptide(L)'
;MSIPKVIAGVVFNVAFYALLLFVPAGTLRWGRAWVFLAVTVAVMVVAILTILPDNSGLFSERARGIIQKGQPLWDRVLVILLVVSFVGQILFIPLDVFRFHLVPKPGGLVSFLGLALYVAGWWIMTLVR
;
A
#
# COMPACT_ATOMS: atom_id res chain seq x y z
N MET A 1 -13.75 -11.27 12.49
CA MET A 1 -14.11 -10.85 11.11
C MET A 1 -14.44 -12.08 10.29
N SER A 2 -15.40 -12.03 9.36
CA SER A 2 -15.67 -13.16 8.47
C SER A 2 -14.62 -13.21 7.35
N ILE A 3 -14.16 -14.42 6.99
CA ILE A 3 -13.18 -14.68 5.91
C ILE A 3 -13.49 -13.91 4.61
N PRO A 4 -14.76 -13.80 4.15
CA PRO A 4 -15.09 -13.05 2.93
C PRO A 4 -14.72 -11.57 2.99
N LYS A 5 -14.83 -10.92 4.16
CA LYS A 5 -14.47 -9.50 4.31
C LYS A 5 -12.98 -9.27 4.19
N VAL A 6 -12.17 -10.21 4.70
CA VAL A 6 -10.71 -10.18 4.57
C VAL A 6 -10.32 -10.32 3.10
N ILE A 7 -10.89 -11.30 2.40
CA ILE A 7 -10.63 -11.53 0.97
C ILE A 7 -11.01 -10.28 0.16
N ALA A 8 -12.21 -9.73 0.40
CA ALA A 8 -12.66 -8.52 -0.28
C ALA A 8 -11.72 -7.33 -0.04
N GLY A 9 -11.21 -7.16 1.19
CA GLY A 9 -10.24 -6.12 1.52
C GLY A 9 -8.91 -6.28 0.78
N VAL A 10 -8.37 -7.51 0.72
CA VAL A 10 -7.14 -7.81 -0.04
C VAL A 10 -7.37 -7.56 -1.53
N VAL A 11 -8.46 -8.07 -2.11
CA VAL A 11 -8.78 -7.88 -3.53
C VAL A 11 -8.92 -6.40 -3.87
N PHE A 12 -9.64 -5.64 -3.04
CA PHE A 12 -9.79 -4.19 -3.22
C PHE A 12 -8.42 -3.48 -3.19
N ASN A 13 -7.58 -3.83 -2.23
CA ASN A 13 -6.26 -3.20 -2.09
C ASN A 13 -5.36 -3.49 -3.30
N VAL A 14 -5.31 -4.75 -3.73
CA VAL A 14 -4.55 -5.16 -4.92
C VAL A 14 -5.07 -4.47 -6.16
N ALA A 15 -6.38 -4.42 -6.36
CA ALA A 15 -6.99 -3.73 -7.49
C ALA A 15 -6.67 -2.24 -7.47
N PHE A 16 -6.69 -1.61 -6.29
CA PHE A 16 -6.34 -0.21 -6.11
C PHE A 16 -4.89 0.07 -6.52
N TYR A 17 -3.91 -0.67 -5.99
CA TYR A 17 -2.51 -0.51 -6.38
C TYR A 17 -2.28 -0.84 -7.86
N ALA A 18 -2.92 -1.88 -8.39
CA ALA A 18 -2.81 -2.24 -9.80
C ALA A 18 -3.34 -1.11 -10.70
N LEU A 19 -4.47 -0.49 -10.33
CA LEU A 19 -5.02 0.64 -11.07
C LEU A 19 -4.06 1.84 -11.06
N LEU A 20 -3.53 2.20 -9.88
CA LEU A 20 -2.59 3.31 -9.74
C LEU A 20 -1.28 3.08 -10.50
N LEU A 21 -0.84 1.83 -10.68
CA LEU A 21 0.39 1.54 -11.41
C LEU A 21 0.16 1.41 -12.92
N PHE A 22 -0.84 0.65 -13.34
CA PHE A 22 -1.00 0.25 -14.74
C PHE A 22 -1.79 1.25 -15.60
N VAL A 23 -2.74 1.98 -15.02
CA VAL A 23 -3.50 3.01 -15.77
C VAL A 23 -2.59 4.13 -16.28
N PRO A 24 -1.80 4.81 -15.43
CA PRO A 24 -0.85 5.83 -15.91
C PRO A 24 0.25 5.27 -16.81
N ALA A 25 0.70 4.02 -16.56
CA ALA A 25 1.69 3.34 -17.38
C ALA A 25 1.17 3.02 -18.80
N GLY A 26 -0.12 2.74 -18.93
CA GLY A 26 -0.74 2.35 -20.21
C GLY A 26 -0.30 0.97 -20.72
N THR A 27 0.36 0.16 -19.89
CA THR A 27 0.86 -1.16 -20.28
C THR A 27 0.91 -2.11 -19.09
N LEU A 28 0.55 -3.37 -19.33
CA LEU A 28 0.70 -4.46 -18.34
C LEU A 28 2.07 -5.13 -18.42
N ARG A 29 2.90 -4.80 -19.43
CA ARG A 29 4.21 -5.42 -19.65
C ARG A 29 5.30 -4.78 -18.79
N TRP A 30 5.02 -4.61 -17.50
CA TRP A 30 5.92 -4.01 -16.53
C TRP A 30 6.21 -4.98 -15.38
N GLY A 31 7.23 -5.82 -15.56
CA GLY A 31 7.57 -6.89 -14.61
C GLY A 31 7.82 -6.39 -13.19
N ARG A 32 8.42 -5.20 -13.01
CA ARG A 32 8.67 -4.62 -11.69
C ARG A 32 7.38 -4.29 -10.93
N ALA A 33 6.32 -3.82 -11.62
CA ALA A 33 5.03 -3.58 -10.97
C ALA A 33 4.37 -4.88 -10.53
N TRP A 34 4.48 -5.95 -11.32
CA TRP A 34 3.98 -7.27 -10.92
C TRP A 34 4.71 -7.83 -9.70
N VAL A 35 6.04 -7.69 -9.64
CA VAL A 35 6.83 -8.08 -8.46
C VAL A 35 6.38 -7.29 -7.23
N PHE A 36 6.21 -5.97 -7.36
CA PHE A 36 5.71 -5.13 -6.28
C PHE A 36 4.32 -5.58 -5.80
N LEU A 37 3.37 -5.79 -6.70
CA LEU A 37 2.02 -6.26 -6.37
C LEU A 37 2.04 -7.62 -5.67
N ALA A 38 2.82 -8.58 -6.17
CA ALA A 38 2.94 -9.90 -5.56
C ALA A 38 3.49 -9.82 -4.13
N VAL A 39 4.50 -8.96 -3.91
CA VAL A 39 5.06 -8.73 -2.58
C VAL A 39 4.04 -8.03 -1.67
N THR A 40 3.31 -7.03 -2.17
CA THR A 40 2.23 -6.37 -1.42
C THR A 40 1.15 -7.37 -0.99
N VAL A 41 0.73 -8.29 -1.87
CA VAL A 41 -0.20 -9.38 -1.50
C VAL A 41 0.39 -10.24 -0.39
N ALA A 42 1.64 -10.69 -0.55
CA ALA A 42 2.28 -11.57 0.42
C ALA A 42 2.37 -10.92 1.81
N VAL A 43 2.85 -9.67 1.90
CA VAL A 43 2.96 -8.98 3.20
C VAL A 43 1.59 -8.71 3.83
N MET A 44 0.55 -8.40 3.03
CA MET A 44 -0.80 -8.24 3.56
C MET A 44 -1.34 -9.54 4.13
N VAL A 45 -1.19 -10.66 3.42
CA VAL A 45 -1.63 -11.98 3.90
C VAL A 45 -0.91 -12.35 5.19
N VAL A 46 0.41 -12.17 5.25
CA VAL A 46 1.20 -12.42 6.46
C VAL A 46 0.71 -11.53 7.61
N ALA A 47 0.56 -10.22 7.39
CA ALA A 47 0.09 -9.29 8.41
C ALA A 47 -1.31 -9.64 8.95
N ILE A 48 -2.22 -10.05 8.07
CA ILE A 48 -3.54 -10.53 8.46
C ILE A 48 -3.41 -11.76 9.35
N LEU A 49 -2.65 -12.78 8.92
CA LEU A 49 -2.46 -14.03 9.67
C LEU A 49 -1.79 -13.81 11.02
N THR A 50 -0.91 -12.83 11.16
CA THR A 50 -0.25 -12.51 12.43
C THR A 50 -1.14 -11.72 13.39
N ILE A 51 -2.03 -10.85 12.90
CA ILE A 51 -2.84 -9.96 13.76
C ILE A 51 -4.20 -10.59 14.10
N LEU A 52 -4.78 -11.42 13.21
CA LEU A 52 -6.11 -12.03 13.41
C LEU A 52 -6.24 -12.85 14.71
N PRO A 53 -5.25 -13.67 15.11
CA PRO A 53 -5.37 -14.55 16.28
C PRO A 53 -5.43 -13.80 17.61
N ASP A 54 -4.68 -12.69 17.73
CA ASP A 54 -4.44 -12.06 19.03
C ASP A 54 -5.39 -10.88 19.31
N ASN A 55 -5.96 -10.21 18.30
CA ASN A 55 -6.64 -8.92 18.51
C ASN A 55 -7.81 -8.65 17.54
N SER A 56 -8.95 -9.35 17.72
CA SER A 56 -10.18 -9.05 16.98
C SER A 56 -10.73 -7.63 17.26
N GLY A 57 -10.38 -7.04 18.41
CA GLY A 57 -10.76 -5.68 18.82
C GLY A 57 -10.05 -4.57 18.04
N LEU A 58 -8.74 -4.71 17.79
CA LEU A 58 -7.95 -3.69 17.07
C LEU A 58 -8.46 -3.44 15.65
N PHE A 59 -8.92 -4.48 14.96
CA PHE A 59 -9.50 -4.32 13.63
C PHE A 59 -10.81 -3.52 13.66
N SER A 60 -11.60 -3.64 14.73
CA SER A 60 -12.84 -2.89 14.88
C SER A 60 -12.60 -1.40 15.13
N GLU A 61 -11.51 -1.05 15.82
CA GLU A 61 -11.09 0.34 15.99
C GLU A 61 -10.48 0.91 14.71
N ARG A 62 -9.60 0.15 14.05
CA ARG A 62 -8.99 0.53 12.76
C ARG A 62 -10.01 0.63 11.62
N ALA A 63 -11.11 -0.13 11.69
CA ALA A 63 -12.21 -0.07 10.73
C ALA A 63 -13.05 1.22 10.81
N ARG A 64 -12.87 2.06 11.85
CA ARG A 64 -13.55 3.37 11.94
C ARG A 64 -13.11 4.36 10.86
N GLY A 65 -12.05 4.03 10.11
CA GLY A 65 -11.60 4.79 8.96
C GLY A 65 -10.53 5.82 9.29
N ILE A 66 -9.88 6.31 8.24
CA ILE A 66 -8.77 7.26 8.31
C ILE A 66 -9.21 8.62 8.87
N ILE A 67 -10.48 8.98 8.64
CA ILE A 67 -11.11 10.21 9.15
C ILE A 67 -12.14 9.82 10.19
N GLN A 68 -11.89 10.21 11.43
CA GLN A 68 -12.77 9.89 12.56
C GLN A 68 -13.68 11.07 12.92
N LYS A 69 -14.89 10.79 13.42
CA LYS A 69 -15.79 11.84 13.93
C LYS A 69 -15.16 12.47 15.18
N GLY A 70 -15.03 13.80 15.18
CA GLY A 70 -14.39 14.56 16.27
C GLY A 70 -12.89 14.83 16.07
N GLN A 71 -12.29 14.39 14.96
CA GLN A 71 -10.91 14.72 14.63
C GLN A 71 -10.72 16.24 14.41
N PRO A 72 -9.73 16.88 15.05
CA PRO A 72 -9.40 18.29 14.81
C PRO A 72 -9.23 18.59 13.32
N LEU A 73 -9.64 19.79 12.88
CA LEU A 73 -9.58 20.16 11.46
C LEU A 73 -8.17 20.03 10.89
N TRP A 74 -7.15 20.44 11.66
CA TRP A 74 -5.76 20.35 11.24
C TRP A 74 -5.28 18.91 11.07
N ASP A 75 -5.61 18.03 12.02
CA ASP A 75 -5.28 16.61 11.91
C ASP A 75 -5.90 15.98 10.67
N ARG A 76 -7.16 16.35 10.37
CA ARG A 76 -7.86 15.88 9.17
C ARG A 76 -7.18 16.34 7.89
N VAL A 77 -6.78 17.62 7.82
CA VAL A 77 -6.05 18.18 6.67
C VAL A 77 -4.71 17.47 6.48
N LEU A 78 -3.95 17.28 7.56
CA LEU A 78 -2.67 16.58 7.52
C LEU A 78 -2.82 15.14 7.03
N VAL A 79 -3.83 14.42 7.52
CA VAL A 79 -4.11 13.05 7.09
C VAL A 79 -4.52 12.99 5.62
N ILE A 80 -5.35 13.92 5.14
CA ILE A 80 -5.72 13.99 3.71
C ILE A 80 -4.48 14.27 2.86
N LEU A 81 -3.65 15.25 3.24
CA LEU A 81 -2.41 15.57 2.54
C LEU A 81 -1.47 14.35 2.50
N LEU A 82 -1.37 13.61 3.61
CA LEU A 82 -0.58 12.39 3.67
C LEU A 82 -1.10 11.32 2.69
N VAL A 83 -2.42 11.09 2.66
CA VAL A 83 -3.03 10.13 1.73
C VAL A 83 -2.83 10.57 0.28
N VAL A 84 -3.06 11.84 -0.04
CA VAL A 84 -2.87 12.38 -1.40
C VAL A 84 -1.41 12.29 -1.82
N SER A 85 -0.47 12.60 -0.93
CA SER A 85 0.96 12.45 -1.18
C SER A 85 1.33 10.98 -1.43
N PHE A 86 0.78 10.05 -0.65
CA PHE A 86 1.01 8.62 -0.80
C PHE A 86 0.44 8.05 -2.11
N VAL A 87 -0.76 8.46 -2.50
CA VAL A 87 -1.34 8.07 -3.80
C VAL A 87 -0.57 8.73 -4.95
N GLY A 88 -0.22 10.01 -4.77
CA GLY A 88 0.52 10.81 -5.74
C GLY A 88 1.89 10.21 -6.08
N GLN A 89 2.66 9.75 -5.09
CA GLN A 89 3.94 9.08 -5.35
C GLN A 89 3.77 7.80 -6.17
N ILE A 90 2.74 6.98 -5.89
CA ILE A 90 2.52 5.72 -6.61
C ILE A 90 2.11 6.00 -8.06
N LEU A 91 1.28 7.01 -8.29
CA LEU A 91 0.90 7.46 -9.63
C LEU A 91 2.07 8.07 -10.40
N PHE A 92 2.96 8.78 -9.69
CA PHE A 92 4.08 9.46 -10.31
C PHE A 92 5.12 8.47 -10.86
N ILE A 93 5.37 7.34 -10.19
CA ILE A 93 6.34 6.32 -10.64
C ILE A 93 6.10 5.87 -12.10
N PRO A 94 4.92 5.34 -12.49
CA PRO A 94 4.65 4.94 -13.86
C PRO A 94 4.61 6.11 -14.83
N LEU A 95 4.13 7.30 -14.42
CA LEU A 95 4.18 8.50 -15.26
C LEU A 95 5.63 8.87 -15.59
N ASP A 96 6.52 8.83 -14.61
CA ASP A 96 7.93 9.12 -14.81
C ASP A 96 8.62 8.04 -15.65
N VAL A 97 8.41 6.76 -15.35
CA VAL A 97 9.05 5.63 -16.03
C VAL A 97 8.70 5.54 -17.52
N PHE A 98 7.47 5.90 -17.89
CA PHE A 98 6.95 5.69 -19.26
C PHE A 98 6.68 6.99 -20.03
N ARG A 99 6.55 8.14 -19.37
CA ARG A 99 6.20 9.41 -20.02
C ARG A 99 7.24 10.49 -19.80
N PHE A 100 7.50 10.88 -18.56
CA PHE A 100 8.32 12.07 -18.28
C PHE A 100 9.82 11.81 -18.29
N HIS A 101 10.27 10.61 -17.91
CA HIS A 101 11.67 10.21 -17.88
C HIS A 101 12.58 11.18 -17.10
N LEU A 102 12.07 11.76 -16.02
CA LEU A 102 12.77 12.76 -15.21
C LEU A 102 13.85 12.12 -14.33
N VAL A 103 13.60 10.91 -13.83
CA VAL A 103 14.52 10.20 -12.94
C VAL A 103 15.09 8.94 -13.60
N PRO A 104 16.41 8.70 -13.50
CA PRO A 104 17.00 7.46 -13.96
C PRO A 104 16.37 6.23 -13.27
N LYS A 105 16.11 5.18 -14.05
CA LYS A 105 15.58 3.93 -13.51
C LYS A 105 16.56 3.37 -12.47
N PRO A 106 16.11 3.07 -11.23
CA PRO A 106 17.00 2.53 -10.22
C PRO A 106 17.56 1.18 -10.67
N GLY A 107 18.82 0.96 -10.32
CA GLY A 107 19.49 -0.33 -10.49
C GLY A 107 18.82 -1.44 -9.69
N GLY A 108 19.18 -2.70 -9.97
CA GLY A 108 18.60 -3.86 -9.30
C GLY A 108 18.79 -3.85 -7.78
N LEU A 109 19.99 -3.48 -7.30
CA LEU A 109 20.30 -3.42 -5.87
C LEU A 109 19.43 -2.38 -5.14
N VAL A 110 19.32 -1.16 -5.67
CA VAL A 110 18.50 -0.10 -5.07
C VAL A 110 17.04 -0.51 -5.04
N SER A 111 16.55 -1.13 -6.11
CA SER A 111 15.17 -1.65 -6.18
C SER A 111 14.93 -2.75 -5.13
N PHE A 112 15.89 -3.65 -4.92
CA PHE A 112 15.81 -4.70 -3.91
C PHE A 112 15.81 -4.13 -2.50
N LEU A 113 16.71 -3.19 -2.20
CA LEU A 113 16.75 -2.53 -0.89
C LEU A 113 15.46 -1.77 -0.59
N GLY A 114 14.90 -1.08 -1.59
CA GLY A 114 13.60 -0.42 -1.45
C GLY A 114 12.47 -1.41 -1.14
N LEU A 115 12.47 -2.57 -1.80
CA LEU A 115 11.49 -3.62 -1.55
C LEU A 115 11.68 -4.25 -0.16
N ALA A 116 12.93 -4.47 0.27
CA ALA A 116 13.24 -4.95 1.61
C ALA A 116 12.76 -3.96 2.69
N LEU A 117 12.98 -2.65 2.47
CA LEU A 117 12.51 -1.60 3.38
C LEU A 117 10.97 -1.55 3.44
N TYR A 118 10.30 -1.72 2.30
CA TYR A 118 8.84 -1.82 2.24
C TYR A 118 8.33 -3.00 3.06
N VAL A 119 8.92 -4.19 2.90
CA VAL A 119 8.57 -5.38 3.67
C VAL A 119 8.84 -5.17 5.17
N ALA A 120 9.97 -4.57 5.53
CA ALA A 120 10.31 -4.26 6.91
C ALA A 120 9.31 -3.26 7.54
N GLY A 121 8.86 -2.26 6.79
CA GLY A 121 7.82 -1.34 7.25
C GLY A 121 6.51 -2.06 7.58
N TRP A 122 6.07 -2.97 6.71
CA TRP A 122 4.91 -3.83 6.99
C TRP A 122 5.11 -4.71 8.22
N TRP A 123 6.28 -5.31 8.36
CA TRP A 123 6.63 -6.11 9.53
C TRP A 123 6.51 -5.30 10.81
N ILE A 124 7.07 -4.08 10.85
CA ILE A 124 7.00 -3.20 12.03
C ILE A 124 5.54 -2.91 12.42
N MET A 125 4.65 -2.70 11.45
CA MET A 125 3.22 -2.48 11.75
C MET A 125 2.57 -3.69 12.44
N THR A 126 3.05 -4.91 12.21
CA THR A 126 2.56 -6.11 12.89
C THR A 126 3.07 -6.25 14.33
N LEU A 127 4.17 -5.57 14.68
CA LEU A 127 4.74 -5.61 16.03
C LEU A 127 3.96 -4.75 17.03
N VAL A 128 3.22 -3.75 16.55
CA VAL A 128 2.37 -2.89 17.38
C VAL A 128 1.12 -3.66 17.78
N ARG A 129 1.20 -4.31 18.95
CA ARG A 129 0.11 -5.03 19.61
C ARG A 129 -0.80 -4.11 20.40
#